data_AF-A0A7V9NGP3-F1
#
_entry.id   AF-A0A7V9NGP3-F1
#
_cell.length_a   1.000
_cell.length_b   1.000
_cell.length_c   1.000
_cell.angle_alpha   90.00
_cell.angle_beta   90.00
_cell.angle_gamma   90.00
#
_symmetry.space_group_name_H-M   'P 1'
#
loop_
_entity.id
_entity.type
_entity.pdbx_description
1 polymer ?
#
loop_
_entity_poly.entity_id
_entity_poly.type
_entity_poly.pdbx_seq_one_letter_code
_entity_poly.pdbx_strand_id
1 'polypeptide(L)'
;MQGLLAGTLNARWTYVNPEVTFGAYREGVRGAILETFALHAARSVQYTLYAIADVMLATYEDIRDVTLAMEERPFLPVDPFAPGDGEPEGVFLAGEAPLRTVEVTVERDRDPL
;
A
#
# COMPACT_ATOMS: atom_id res chain seq x y z
N MET A 1 -1.52 -4.06 18.33
CA MET A 1 -0.76 -4.07 17.07
C MET A 1 -1.74 -4.51 15.97
N GLN A 2 -1.74 -3.92 14.77
CA GLN A 2 -2.65 -4.38 13.70
C GLN A 2 -2.10 -5.72 13.17
N GLY A 3 -2.75 -6.84 13.50
CA GLY A 3 -2.20 -8.18 13.27
C GLY A 3 -2.19 -8.63 11.80
N LEU A 4 -2.96 -7.96 10.93
CA LEU A 4 -3.01 -8.27 9.50
C LEU A 4 -3.46 -7.03 8.70
N LEU A 5 -2.74 -6.71 7.63
CA LEU A 5 -3.14 -5.73 6.63
C LEU A 5 -3.45 -6.44 5.32
N ALA A 6 -4.69 -6.33 4.86
CA ALA A 6 -5.13 -6.95 3.62
C ALA A 6 -6.15 -6.05 2.93
N GLY A 7 -6.13 -6.02 1.60
CA GLY A 7 -7.01 -5.14 0.85
C GLY A 7 -6.76 -5.19 -0.65
N THR A 8 -7.51 -4.36 -1.37
CA THR A 8 -7.30 -4.11 -2.80
C THR A 8 -6.53 -2.81 -2.95
N LEU A 9 -5.42 -2.82 -3.69
CA LEU A 9 -4.63 -1.63 -4.00
C LEU A 9 -4.83 -1.23 -5.46
N ASN A 10 -5.31 -0.01 -5.67
CA ASN A 10 -5.32 0.66 -6.97
C ASN A 10 -4.13 1.62 -7.04
N ALA A 11 -3.37 1.53 -8.13
CA ALA A 11 -2.23 2.41 -8.38
C ALA A 11 -2.40 3.11 -9.72
N ARG A 12 -2.22 4.42 -9.71
CA ARG A 12 -2.17 5.28 -10.89
C ARG A 12 -0.95 6.17 -10.77
N TRP A 13 -0.30 6.44 -11.89
CA TRP A 13 0.80 7.40 -11.94
C TRP A 13 0.76 8.16 -13.26
N THR A 14 1.41 9.32 -13.26
CA THR A 14 1.55 10.15 -14.46
C THR A 14 3.01 10.19 -14.88
N TYR A 15 3.29 9.93 -16.16
CA TYR A 15 4.63 10.12 -16.71
C TYR A 15 4.90 11.60 -17.02
N VAL A 16 6.16 12.02 -16.93
CA VAL A 16 6.61 13.36 -17.29
C VAL A 16 6.52 13.58 -18.81
N ASN A 17 6.78 12.54 -19.61
CA ASN A 17 6.72 12.56 -21.07
C ASN A 17 6.32 11.17 -21.63
N PRO A 18 5.99 11.04 -22.93
CA PRO A 18 5.53 9.77 -23.49
C PRO A 18 6.65 8.82 -23.97
N GLU A 19 7.93 9.22 -23.93
CA GLU A 19 9.09 8.44 -24.39
C GLU A 19 9.52 7.39 -23.35
N VAL A 20 8.57 6.59 -22.88
CA VAL A 20 8.78 5.61 -21.82
C VAL A 20 8.58 4.18 -22.32
N THR A 21 9.35 3.24 -21.78
CA THR A 21 9.16 1.81 -22.05
C THR A 21 8.02 1.28 -21.16
N PHE A 22 6.77 1.60 -21.52
CA PHE A 22 5.58 1.37 -20.69
C PHE A 22 5.48 -0.04 -20.09
N GLY A 23 5.80 -1.09 -20.85
CA GLY A 23 5.76 -2.47 -20.38
C GLY A 23 6.77 -2.75 -19.26
N ALA A 24 8.01 -2.30 -19.42
CA ALA A 24 9.06 -2.46 -18.42
C ALA A 24 8.76 -1.64 -17.15
N TYR A 25 8.28 -0.41 -17.31
CA TYR A 25 7.84 0.42 -16.19
C TYR A 25 6.70 -0.21 -15.42
N ARG A 26 5.68 -0.74 -16.11
CA ARG A 26 4.55 -1.41 -15.46
C ARG A 26 4.99 -2.60 -14.61
N GLU A 27 5.82 -3.49 -15.16
CA GLU A 27 6.31 -4.66 -14.43
C GLU A 27 7.19 -4.26 -13.25
N GLY A 28 8.09 -3.29 -13.46
CA GLY A 28 8.94 -2.76 -12.40
C GLY A 28 8.14 -2.13 -11.26
N VAL A 29 7.23 -1.20 -11.58
CA VAL A 29 6.35 -0.54 -10.60
C VAL A 29 5.55 -1.58 -9.81
N ARG A 30 4.97 -2.57 -10.49
CA ARG A 30 4.25 -3.66 -9.81
C ARG A 30 5.16 -4.43 -8.85
N GLY A 31 6.39 -4.71 -9.24
CA GLY A 31 7.40 -5.34 -8.38
C GLY A 31 7.70 -4.49 -7.14
N ALA A 32 7.98 -3.20 -7.33
CA ALA A 32 8.26 -2.26 -6.25
C ALA A 32 7.10 -2.13 -5.25
N ILE A 33 5.86 -2.10 -5.74
CA ILE A 33 4.65 -2.10 -4.90
C ILE A 33 4.59 -3.35 -4.03
N LEU A 34 4.75 -4.55 -4.62
CA LEU A 34 4.65 -5.81 -3.91
C LEU A 34 5.77 -6.00 -2.89
N GLU A 35 7.00 -5.68 -3.27
CA GLU A 35 8.17 -5.78 -2.40
C GLU A 35 8.05 -4.82 -1.21
N THR A 36 7.72 -3.56 -1.48
CA THR A 36 7.54 -2.56 -0.42
C THR A 36 6.38 -2.94 0.49
N PHE A 37 5.24 -3.36 -0.05
CA PHE A 37 4.10 -3.81 0.76
C PHE A 37 4.46 -5.00 1.66
N ALA A 38 5.22 -5.97 1.16
CA ALA A 38 5.57 -7.19 1.89
C ALA A 38 6.65 -6.97 2.97
N LEU A 39 7.63 -6.09 2.71
CA LEU A 39 8.77 -5.88 3.60
C LEU A 39 8.59 -4.71 4.57
N HIS A 40 7.67 -3.79 4.27
CA HIS A 40 7.47 -2.60 5.09
C HIS A 40 6.62 -2.90 6.32
N ALA A 41 7.20 -2.70 7.51
CA ALA A 41 6.48 -2.82 8.77
C ALA A 41 5.37 -1.75 8.85
N ALA A 42 4.12 -2.17 8.63
CA ALA A 42 2.98 -1.28 8.59
C ALA A 42 2.73 -0.63 9.97
N ARG A 43 2.86 0.70 10.03
CA ARG A 43 2.40 1.51 11.17
C ARG A 43 0.95 1.96 10.99
N SER A 44 0.57 2.20 9.74
CA SER A 44 -0.78 2.48 9.27
C SER A 44 -0.83 2.26 7.76
N VAL A 45 -2.04 2.15 7.20
CA VAL A 45 -2.24 2.08 5.74
C VAL A 45 -1.62 3.30 5.04
N GLN A 46 -1.82 4.51 5.57
CA GLN A 46 -1.25 5.74 5.00
C GLN A 46 0.28 5.67 4.92
N TYR A 47 0.92 5.15 5.96
CA TYR A 47 2.37 5.05 6.03
C TYR A 47 2.91 4.04 4.99
N THR A 48 2.23 2.89 4.84
CA THR A 48 2.55 1.92 3.80
C THR A 48 2.37 2.48 2.39
N LEU A 49 1.25 3.19 2.12
CA LEU A 49 1.01 3.82 0.82
C LEU A 49 2.06 4.90 0.51
N TYR A 50 2.40 5.73 1.48
CA TYR A 50 3.47 6.72 1.30
C TYR A 50 4.80 6.06 0.98
N ALA A 51 5.20 5.01 1.71
CA ALA A 51 6.45 4.29 1.44
C ALA A 51 6.49 3.69 0.03
N ILE A 52 5.38 3.11 -0.44
CA ILE A 52 5.27 2.61 -1.82
C ILE A 52 5.45 3.74 -2.82
N ALA A 53 4.73 4.86 -2.65
CA ALA A 53 4.82 5.99 -3.56
C ALA A 53 6.23 6.62 -3.59
N ASP A 54 6.88 6.70 -2.43
CA ASP A 54 8.24 7.21 -2.27
C ASP A 54 9.25 6.31 -3.02
N VAL A 55 9.17 4.98 -2.87
CA VAL A 55 10.02 4.04 -3.63
C VAL A 55 9.78 4.15 -5.13
N MET A 56 8.51 4.27 -5.56
CA MET A 56 8.18 4.45 -6.97
C MET A 56 8.80 5.73 -7.53
N LEU A 57 8.65 6.86 -6.85
CA LEU A 57 9.25 8.13 -7.26
C LEU A 57 10.79 8.10 -7.12
N ALA A 58 11.38 7.40 -6.17
CA ALA A 58 12.84 7.29 -6.10
C ALA A 58 13.43 6.47 -7.25
N THR A 59 12.72 5.43 -7.70
CA THR A 59 13.23 4.45 -8.68
C THR A 59 12.92 4.83 -10.13
N TYR A 60 11.78 5.48 -10.38
CA TYR A 60 11.26 5.73 -11.72
C TYR A 60 11.23 7.23 -12.02
N GLU A 61 12.34 7.74 -12.55
CA GLU A 61 12.57 9.17 -12.82
C GLU A 61 11.49 9.78 -13.73
N ASP A 62 11.01 9.02 -14.72
CA ASP A 62 9.98 9.45 -15.65
C ASP A 62 8.57 9.54 -15.02
N ILE A 63 8.38 9.12 -13.77
CA ILE A 63 7.11 9.28 -13.04
C ILE A 63 7.11 10.63 -12.30
N ARG A 64 6.08 11.43 -12.56
CA ARG A 64 5.84 12.76 -11.97
C ARG A 64 5.15 12.68 -10.61
N ASP A 65 4.09 11.88 -10.55
CA ASP A 65 3.20 11.71 -9.40
C ASP A 65 2.63 10.31 -9.38
N VAL A 66 2.25 9.88 -8.18
CA VAL A 66 1.65 8.59 -7.90
C VAL A 66 0.44 8.79 -6.99
N THR A 67 -0.71 8.26 -7.39
CA THR A 67 -1.91 8.13 -6.57
C THR A 67 -2.14 6.65 -6.25
N LEU A 68 -2.22 6.33 -4.97
CA LEU A 68 -2.48 5.00 -4.45
C LEU A 68 -3.74 5.03 -3.60
N ALA A 69 -4.67 4.11 -3.87
CA ALA A 69 -5.88 3.93 -3.09
C ALA A 69 -5.99 2.49 -2.61
N MET A 70 -6.09 2.30 -1.30
CA MET A 70 -6.29 0.98 -0.69
C MET A 70 -7.66 0.87 -0.06
N GLU A 71 -8.40 -0.15 -0.47
CA GLU A 71 -9.61 -0.62 0.22
C GLU A 71 -9.20 -1.68 1.24
N GLU A 72 -9.03 -1.25 2.49
CA GLU A 72 -8.66 -2.11 3.61
C GLU A 72 -9.82 -3.02 3.99
N ARG A 73 -9.54 -4.33 4.04
CA ARG A 73 -10.44 -5.34 4.60
C ARG A 73 -10.16 -5.46 6.10
N PRO A 74 -11.17 -5.27 6.97
CA PRO A 74 -10.97 -5.46 8.39
C PRO A 74 -10.81 -6.96 8.70
N PHE A 75 -9.71 -7.31 9.37
CA PHE A 75 -9.54 -8.63 9.97
C PHE A 75 -9.53 -8.47 11.49
N LEU A 76 -10.44 -9.17 12.15
CA LEU A 76 -10.52 -9.19 13.60
C LEU A 76 -9.84 -10.47 14.10
N PRO A 77 -8.82 -10.37 14.96
CA PRO A 77 -8.24 -11.54 15.60
C PRO A 77 -9.33 -12.21 16.44
N VAL A 78 -9.47 -13.52 16.29
CA VAL A 78 -10.42 -14.33 17.07
C VAL A 78 -9.63 -15.41 17.76
N ASP A 79 -9.87 -15.60 19.06
CA ASP A 79 -9.26 -16.69 19.80
C ASP A 79 -10.16 -17.91 19.67
N PRO A 80 -9.75 -18.95 18.93
CA PRO A 80 -10.53 -20.19 18.84
C PRO A 80 -10.53 -20.96 20.17
N PHE A 81 -9.71 -20.58 21.15
CA PHE A 81 -9.48 -21.31 22.41
C PHE A 81 -9.56 -20.47 23.71
N ALA A 82 -9.81 -19.16 23.67
CA ALA A 82 -9.80 -18.32 24.89
C ALA A 82 -10.60 -18.96 26.04
N PRO A 83 -10.03 -19.21 27.25
CA PRO A 83 -10.86 -19.28 28.47
C PRO A 83 -11.19 -17.87 29.01
N GLY A 84 -10.72 -16.83 28.32
CA GLY A 84 -10.24 -15.58 28.87
C GLY A 84 -8.81 -15.32 28.36
N ASP A 85 -8.51 -14.05 28.11
CA ASP A 85 -7.26 -13.33 28.34
C ASP A 85 -5.97 -13.59 27.52
N GLY A 86 -5.99 -14.38 26.42
CA GLY A 86 -4.89 -14.44 25.43
C GLY A 86 -5.09 -13.46 24.26
N GLU A 87 -4.01 -12.84 23.73
CA GLU A 87 -4.10 -12.17 22.42
C GLU A 87 -4.25 -13.27 21.35
N PRO A 88 -5.33 -13.30 20.54
CA PRO A 88 -5.56 -14.39 19.62
C PRO A 88 -4.51 -14.47 18.53
N GLU A 89 -3.59 -15.42 18.62
CA GLU A 89 -2.65 -15.69 17.55
C GLU A 89 -3.21 -16.74 16.58
N GLY A 90 -3.33 -16.38 15.30
CA GLY A 90 -3.43 -17.35 14.21
C GLY A 90 -4.82 -17.58 13.59
N VAL A 91 -5.91 -17.05 14.15
CA VAL A 91 -7.24 -17.07 13.52
C VAL A 91 -7.79 -15.66 13.37
N PHE A 92 -8.17 -15.30 12.15
CA PHE A 92 -8.77 -14.01 11.83
C PHE A 92 -10.09 -14.21 11.11
N LEU A 93 -11.13 -13.51 11.57
CA LEU A 93 -12.38 -13.41 10.81
C LEU A 93 -12.32 -12.18 9.91
N ALA A 94 -12.63 -12.38 8.63
CA ALA A 94 -12.90 -11.27 7.73
C ALA A 94 -14.17 -10.56 8.24
N GLY A 95 -14.02 -9.32 8.67
CA GLY A 95 -15.13 -8.53 9.18
C GLY A 95 -16.10 -8.14 8.07
N GLU A 96 -17.39 -8.10 8.36
CA GLU A 96 -18.43 -7.58 7.47
C GLU A 96 -18.55 -6.04 7.51
N ALA A 97 -17.69 -5.37 8.29
CA ALA A 97 -17.67 -3.92 8.38
C ALA A 97 -17.32 -3.27 7.03
N PRO A 98 -17.81 -2.04 6.75
CA PRO A 98 -17.53 -1.37 5.49
C PRO A 98 -16.03 -1.24 5.27
N LEU A 99 -15.59 -1.49 4.02
CA LEU A 99 -14.21 -1.31 3.62
C LEU A 99 -13.79 0.12 3.92
N ARG A 100 -12.64 0.29 4.57
CA ARG A 100 -12.03 1.62 4.69
C ARG A 100 -11.24 1.90 3.44
N THR A 101 -11.51 3.01 2.79
CA THR A 101 -10.69 3.50 1.68
C THR A 101 -9.71 4.54 2.20
N VAL A 102 -8.43 4.33 1.94
CA VAL A 102 -7.36 5.30 2.17
C VAL A 102 -6.73 5.62 0.83
N GLU A 103 -6.65 6.91 0.51
CA GLU A 103 -6.01 7.39 -0.71
C GLU A 103 -4.86 8.34 -0.36
N VAL A 104 -3.74 8.18 -1.06
CA VAL A 104 -2.55 9.02 -0.95
C VAL A 104 -2.11 9.40 -2.36
N THR A 105 -1.88 10.70 -2.58
CA THR A 105 -1.17 11.19 -3.76
C THR A 105 0.15 11.80 -3.31
N VAL A 106 1.25 11.35 -3.91
CA VAL A 106 2.59 11.91 -3.72
C VAL A 106 3.09 12.44 -5.05
N GLU A 107 3.58 13.67 -5.02
CA GLU A 107 4.19 14.33 -6.17
C GLU A 107 5.65 14.62 -5.83
N ARG A 108 6.52 14.64 -6.85
CA ARG A 108 7.88 15.14 -6.66
C ARG A 108 7.86 16.60 -6.23
N ASP A 109 8.76 16.96 -5.33
CA ASP A 109 9.01 18.37 -5.03
C ASP A 109 9.44 19.06 -6.32
N ARG A 110 8.71 20.11 -6.70
CA ARG A 110 9.11 20.96 -7.81
C ARG A 110 9.97 22.04 -7.20
N ASP A 111 11.27 21.94 -7.42
CA ASP A 111 12.18 23.03 -7.09
C ASP A 111 11.58 24.30 -7.72
N PRO A 112 11.18 25.31 -6.92
CA PRO A 112 10.57 26.51 -7.47
C PRO A 112 11.62 27.22 -8.31
N LEU A 113 11.36 27.32 -9.62
CA LEU A 113 12.13 28.13 -10.56
C LEU A 113 12.32 29.56 -10.05
#